data_AF-F9WRC8-F1
#
_entry.id   AF-F9WRC8-F1
#
_cell.length_a   1.000
_cell.length_b   1.000
_cell.length_c   1.000
_cell.angle_alpha   90.00
_cell.angle_beta   90.00
_cell.angle_gamma   90.00
#
_symmetry.space_group_name_H-M   'P 1'
#
loop_
_entity.id
_entity.type
_entity.pdbx_description
1 polymer ?
#
loop_
_entity_poly.entity_id
_entity_poly.type
_entity_poly.pdbx_seq_one_letter_code
_entity_poly.pdbx_strand_id
1 'polypeptide(L)'
;MSTTDESFRREEVTSDTTGTISMHMGTKTDVVRRPRGLLTDDVECVLMNGHVAPPDMKLSVFLKRIGLDIVPNRDGSMRTVVLSPGEYIPNERERRFVLNADEYRMYELRYVVVPFLRTKEVNSLQQWKERRGDLNCCGHEDVRDEAWRVAVGKLNNALTAASIRFGVLTEFSVRALASFLHSGVAEIVVGGLVYLPRCGESPCEKRSALAAHNTKRLLPHKGRWLPRDTGRCALNCEYGVLYVRSVDNFPVADGLFFVEGHGASGERVEVRAAHSCGAHQPKTIVLLQATKARSHHTEATKLLKLKAILRRAFRDWLDFSKNMRWEI
;
A
#
# COMPACT_ATOMS: atom_id res chain seq x y z
N MET A 1 -19.52 -20.88 2.05
CA MET A 1 -18.71 -20.15 3.04
C MET A 1 -18.21 -18.88 2.40
N SER A 2 -18.61 -17.74 2.97
CA SER A 2 -18.54 -16.41 2.36
C SER A 2 -17.09 -15.94 2.22
N THR A 3 -16.63 -15.79 0.98
CA THR A 3 -15.40 -15.08 0.63
C THR A 3 -15.68 -13.58 0.74
N THR A 4 -14.95 -12.88 1.59
CA THR A 4 -14.95 -11.42 1.67
C THR A 4 -14.50 -10.87 0.30
N ASP A 5 -15.45 -10.39 -0.49
CA ASP A 5 -15.20 -9.74 -1.78
C ASP A 5 -14.56 -8.37 -1.49
N GLU A 6 -13.23 -8.28 -1.57
CA GLU A 6 -12.48 -7.01 -1.52
C GLU A 6 -12.68 -6.22 -2.83
N SER A 7 -13.92 -5.83 -3.09
CA SER A 7 -14.30 -4.99 -4.22
C SER A 7 -14.54 -3.55 -3.75
N PHE A 8 -14.15 -2.59 -4.59
CA PHE A 8 -14.38 -1.17 -4.36
C PHE A 8 -15.27 -0.63 -5.49
N ARG A 9 -16.26 0.22 -5.15
CA ARG A 9 -17.29 0.70 -6.08
C ARG A 9 -17.10 2.18 -6.39
N ARG A 10 -17.54 2.60 -7.58
CA ARG A 10 -17.65 4.01 -8.00
C ARG A 10 -18.60 4.75 -7.06
N GLU A 11 -18.12 5.83 -6.46
CA GLU A 11 -18.95 6.81 -5.76
C GLU A 11 -19.35 7.91 -6.75
N GLU A 12 -20.66 8.09 -6.94
CA GLU A 12 -21.19 9.30 -7.56
C GLU A 12 -21.12 10.43 -6.53
N VAL A 13 -20.25 11.41 -6.78
CA VAL A 13 -20.21 12.63 -5.99
C VAL A 13 -21.40 13.48 -6.41
N THR A 14 -22.52 13.34 -5.71
CA THR A 14 -23.55 14.38 -5.68
C THR A 14 -23.09 15.42 -4.67
N SER A 15 -22.84 16.64 -5.14
CA SER A 15 -22.62 17.77 -4.26
C SER A 15 -23.87 17.97 -3.40
N ASP A 16 -23.73 17.92 -2.07
CA ASP A 16 -24.42 18.85 -1.19
C ASP A 16 -23.89 18.79 0.25
N THR A 17 -23.63 20.00 0.75
CA THR A 17 -23.79 20.49 2.13
C THR A 17 -22.80 20.06 3.22
N THR A 18 -22.04 21.07 3.64
CA THR A 18 -21.48 21.34 4.97
C THR A 18 -22.04 20.53 6.14
N GLY A 19 -21.15 19.88 6.88
CA GLY A 19 -21.44 19.28 8.19
C GLY A 19 -20.20 19.21 9.05
N THR A 20 -19.96 20.25 9.85
CA THR A 20 -19.01 20.23 10.97
C THR A 20 -19.39 19.12 11.94
N ILE A 21 -18.48 18.20 12.25
CA ILE A 21 -18.60 17.31 13.40
C ILE A 21 -17.30 17.39 14.20
N SER A 22 -17.39 18.13 15.32
CA SER A 22 -16.46 18.02 16.44
C SER A 22 -16.90 16.83 17.28
N MET A 23 -15.99 15.90 17.59
CA MET A 23 -16.21 14.91 18.64
C MET A 23 -15.00 14.82 19.56
N HIS A 24 -15.20 15.29 20.79
CA HIS A 24 -14.42 14.91 21.96
C HIS A 24 -14.38 13.38 22.09
N MET A 25 -13.21 12.83 22.37
CA MET A 25 -13.06 11.46 22.88
C MET A 25 -12.14 11.49 24.10
N GLY A 26 -12.80 11.37 25.27
CA GLY A 26 -12.16 11.11 26.54
C GLY A 26 -11.48 9.74 26.59
N THR A 27 -10.60 9.63 27.58
CA THR A 27 -9.79 8.49 27.96
C THR A 27 -10.60 7.22 28.21
N LYS A 28 -10.34 6.12 27.48
CA LYS A 28 -10.72 4.77 27.95
C LYS A 28 -9.92 3.63 27.29
N THR A 29 -9.25 2.88 28.16
CA THR A 29 -8.85 1.45 28.10
C THR A 29 -7.98 0.97 26.94
N ASP A 30 -6.82 0.40 27.29
CA ASP A 30 -5.90 -0.37 26.44
C ASP A 30 -6.62 -1.53 25.72
N VAL A 31 -7.30 -1.22 24.62
CA VAL A 31 -7.72 -2.23 23.65
C VAL A 31 -6.47 -2.64 22.89
N VAL A 32 -6.10 -3.91 23.00
CA VAL A 32 -4.96 -4.51 22.28
C VAL A 32 -5.13 -4.27 20.78
N ARG A 33 -4.48 -3.23 20.26
CA ARG A 33 -4.36 -2.99 18.83
C ARG A 33 -3.15 -3.79 18.37
N ARG A 34 -3.37 -4.88 17.63
CA ARG A 34 -2.30 -5.52 16.85
C ARG A 34 -2.02 -4.65 15.62
N PRO A 35 -0.75 -4.52 15.19
CA PRO A 35 -0.44 -3.81 13.97
C PRO A 35 -1.11 -4.54 12.82
N ARG A 36 -1.85 -3.79 12.00
CA ARG A 36 -2.62 -4.34 10.88
C ARG A 36 -1.73 -4.60 9.66
N GLY A 37 -0.46 -4.21 9.72
CA GLY A 37 0.46 -4.17 8.59
C GLY A 37 0.06 -3.08 7.60
N LEU A 38 -0.42 -1.94 8.09
CA LEU A 38 -0.88 -0.80 7.29
C LEU A 38 0.08 0.39 7.45
N LEU A 39 0.19 1.26 6.45
CA LEU A 39 0.96 2.51 6.56
C LEU A 39 0.40 3.45 7.64
N THR A 40 -0.87 3.30 7.98
CA THR A 40 -1.56 4.03 9.04
C THR A 40 -1.36 3.41 10.43
N ASP A 41 -0.63 2.30 10.55
CA ASP A 41 -0.36 1.72 11.87
C ASP A 41 0.47 2.70 12.71
N ASP A 42 0.07 2.83 13.97
CA ASP A 42 0.75 3.63 14.97
C ASP A 42 2.13 3.03 15.31
N VAL A 43 3.16 3.88 15.42
CA VAL A 43 4.54 3.42 15.65
C VAL A 43 4.71 2.70 16.98
N GLU A 44 3.96 3.08 18.02
CA GLU A 44 3.98 2.40 19.30
C GLU A 44 3.46 0.96 19.13
N CYS A 45 2.31 0.81 18.49
CA CYS A 45 1.70 -0.50 18.20
C CYS A 45 2.67 -1.44 17.45
N VAL A 46 3.41 -0.90 16.48
CA VAL A 46 4.42 -1.63 15.72
C VAL A 46 5.62 -2.01 16.57
N LEU A 47 6.18 -1.07 17.35
CA LEU A 47 7.34 -1.32 18.20
C LEU A 47 7.05 -2.38 19.27
N MET A 48 5.81 -2.40 19.77
CA MET A 48 5.35 -3.40 20.73
C MET A 48 4.99 -4.76 20.08
N ASN A 49 5.19 -4.94 18.77
CA ASN A 49 4.81 -6.14 18.00
C ASN A 49 3.33 -6.57 18.20
N GLY A 50 2.44 -5.64 18.53
CA GLY A 50 1.04 -5.96 18.87
C GLY A 50 0.83 -6.69 20.19
N HIS A 51 1.84 -6.71 21.08
CA HIS A 51 1.67 -7.11 22.47
C HIS A 51 1.13 -5.95 23.31
N VAL A 52 0.51 -6.28 24.45
CA VAL A 52 0.16 -5.31 25.48
C VAL A 52 1.43 -4.61 25.94
N ALA A 53 1.39 -3.29 26.08
CA ALA A 53 2.50 -2.55 26.66
C ALA A 53 2.85 -3.16 28.04
N PRO A 54 4.15 -3.34 28.37
CA PRO A 54 4.53 -3.82 29.69
C PRO A 54 3.87 -2.97 30.77
N PRO A 55 3.17 -3.57 31.75
CA PRO A 55 2.60 -2.82 32.84
C PRO A 55 3.73 -2.12 33.60
N ASP A 56 3.50 -0.89 34.03
CA ASP A 56 4.46 -0.22 34.89
C ASP A 56 4.58 -0.99 36.21
N MET A 57 5.80 -1.32 36.60
CA MET A 57 6.10 -2.12 37.79
C MET A 57 7.32 -1.58 38.50
N LYS A 58 7.53 -1.96 39.76
CA LYS A 58 8.73 -1.56 40.50
C LYS A 58 9.98 -2.28 39.98
N LEU A 59 11.14 -1.62 40.09
CA LEU A 59 12.43 -2.18 39.70
C LEU A 59 12.75 -3.48 40.43
N SER A 60 12.47 -3.55 41.74
CA SER A 60 12.68 -4.76 42.54
C SER A 60 11.87 -5.96 42.02
N VAL A 61 10.65 -5.73 41.55
CA VAL A 61 9.78 -6.76 40.96
C VAL A 61 10.29 -7.16 39.58
N PHE A 62 10.71 -6.18 38.78
CA PHE A 62 11.29 -6.41 37.47
C PHE A 62 12.56 -7.27 37.53
N LEU A 63 13.50 -6.94 38.43
CA LEU A 63 14.77 -7.66 38.61
C LEU A 63 14.54 -9.13 38.98
N LYS A 64 13.62 -9.39 39.91
CA LYS A 64 13.21 -10.76 40.26
C LYS A 64 12.62 -11.51 39.07
N ARG A 65 11.83 -10.84 38.23
CA ARG A 65 11.19 -11.44 37.05
C ARG A 65 12.21 -11.85 35.99
N ILE A 66 13.27 -11.06 35.80
CA ILE A 66 14.36 -11.39 34.88
C ILE A 66 15.45 -12.27 35.53
N GLY A 67 15.22 -12.73 36.76
CA GLY A 67 16.11 -13.68 37.47
C GLY A 67 17.42 -13.07 37.98
N LEU A 68 17.46 -11.74 38.19
CA LEU A 68 18.64 -11.05 38.70
C LEU A 68 18.47 -10.69 40.18
N ASP A 69 19.44 -11.10 40.99
CA ASP A 69 19.53 -10.74 42.41
C ASP A 69 20.38 -9.47 42.58
N ILE A 70 19.85 -8.35 42.09
CA ILE A 70 20.47 -7.02 42.20
C ILE A 70 19.69 -6.22 43.25
N VAL A 71 20.41 -5.58 44.18
CA VAL A 71 19.81 -4.67 45.17
C VAL A 71 19.85 -3.24 44.60
N PRO A 72 18.70 -2.67 44.19
CA PRO A 72 18.69 -1.32 43.63
C PRO A 72 18.90 -0.27 44.73
N ASN A 73 19.52 0.85 44.36
CA ASN A 73 19.73 2.00 45.26
C ASN A 73 18.39 2.61 45.72
N ARG A 74 17.41 2.66 44.83
CA ARG A 74 16.02 3.06 45.10
C ARG A 74 15.08 2.18 44.31
N ASP A 75 13.89 1.93 44.84
CA ASP A 75 12.88 1.11 44.17
C ASP A 75 11.88 1.98 43.40
N GLY A 76 12.31 2.47 42.23
CA GLY A 76 11.48 3.26 41.32
C GLY A 76 10.56 2.41 40.43
N SER A 77 9.61 3.05 39.75
CA SER A 77 8.83 2.36 38.71
C SER A 77 9.65 2.26 37.42
N MET A 78 9.41 1.24 36.62
CA MET A 78 10.15 1.02 35.38
C MET A 78 10.01 2.19 34.40
N ARG A 79 8.88 2.91 34.41
CA ARG A 79 8.71 4.15 33.64
C ARG A 79 9.72 5.24 34.01
N THR A 80 10.12 5.36 35.27
CA THR A 80 11.11 6.37 35.70
C THR A 80 12.53 5.83 35.62
N VAL A 81 12.72 4.55 35.92
CA VAL A 81 14.03 3.89 35.87
C VAL A 81 14.62 3.92 34.47
N VAL A 82 13.80 3.71 33.44
CA VAL A 82 14.28 3.62 32.05
C VAL A 82 14.85 4.93 31.51
N LEU A 83 14.44 6.06 32.09
CA LEU A 83 14.95 7.39 31.72
C LEU A 83 16.36 7.65 32.29
N SER A 84 16.65 7.13 33.48
CA SER A 84 17.92 7.35 34.20
C SER A 84 18.40 6.09 34.95
N PRO A 85 18.71 4.98 34.26
CA PRO A 85 18.98 3.69 34.93
C PRO A 85 20.21 3.71 35.86
N GLY A 86 21.16 4.62 35.62
CA GLY A 86 22.35 4.80 36.46
C GLY A 86 22.04 5.24 37.90
N GLU A 87 20.95 5.97 38.13
CA GLU A 87 20.57 6.44 39.48
C GLU A 87 20.06 5.30 40.36
N TYR A 88 19.43 4.29 39.74
CA TYR A 88 18.80 3.16 40.41
C TYR A 88 19.75 1.96 40.51
N ILE A 89 20.60 1.76 39.50
CA ILE A 89 21.59 0.67 39.44
C ILE A 89 22.97 1.29 39.19
N PRO A 90 23.68 1.75 40.24
CA PRO A 90 24.97 2.42 40.09
C PRO A 90 26.07 1.51 39.52
N ASN A 91 26.04 0.22 39.86
CA ASN A 91 26.98 -0.77 39.36
C ASN A 91 26.84 -0.94 37.84
N GLU A 92 27.86 -0.55 37.09
CA GLU A 92 27.80 -0.54 35.63
C GLU A 92 27.64 -1.92 35.00
N ARG A 93 28.23 -2.95 35.63
CA ARG A 93 28.19 -4.32 35.12
C ARG A 93 26.79 -4.89 35.27
N GLU A 94 26.21 -4.76 36.47
CA GLU A 94 24.83 -5.15 36.76
C GLU A 94 23.84 -4.38 35.88
N ARG A 95 24.01 -3.06 35.79
CA ARG A 95 23.20 -2.20 34.92
C ARG A 95 23.26 -2.69 33.47
N ARG A 96 24.44 -3.04 32.94
CA ARG A 96 24.58 -3.55 31.58
C ARG A 96 23.80 -4.86 31.34
N PHE A 97 23.77 -5.77 32.32
CA PHE A 97 22.94 -6.99 32.22
C PHE A 97 21.45 -6.64 32.12
N VAL A 98 20.98 -5.73 32.97
CA VAL A 98 19.59 -5.26 32.95
C VAL A 98 19.23 -4.58 31.63
N LEU A 99 20.08 -3.67 31.14
CA LEU A 99 19.88 -2.91 29.90
C LEU A 99 19.87 -3.78 28.62
N ASN A 100 20.40 -5.01 28.71
CA ASN A 100 20.45 -5.97 27.61
C ASN A 100 19.33 -7.01 27.68
N ALA A 101 18.51 -7.03 28.74
CA ALA A 101 17.36 -7.93 28.83
C ALA A 101 16.26 -7.54 27.83
N ASP A 102 15.64 -8.54 27.19
CA ASP A 102 14.57 -8.33 26.20
C ASP A 102 13.36 -7.64 26.83
N GLU A 103 13.03 -7.97 28.08
CA GLU A 103 11.94 -7.33 28.82
C GLU A 103 12.24 -5.86 29.10
N TYR A 104 13.51 -5.51 29.41
CA TYR A 104 13.92 -4.12 29.60
C TYR A 104 13.78 -3.34 28.29
N ARG A 105 14.16 -3.96 27.17
CA ARG A 105 14.05 -3.33 25.85
C ARG A 105 12.63 -2.86 25.55
N MET A 106 11.60 -3.59 25.99
CA MET A 106 10.21 -3.20 25.78
C MET A 106 9.83 -1.92 26.53
N TYR A 107 10.38 -1.68 27.73
CA TYR A 107 10.22 -0.40 28.43
C TYR A 107 10.92 0.74 27.70
N GLU A 108 12.11 0.49 27.19
CA GLU A 108 12.91 1.48 26.46
C GLU A 108 12.23 1.89 25.16
N LEU A 109 11.73 0.92 24.38
CA LEU A 109 10.94 1.21 23.18
C LEU A 109 9.71 2.06 23.52
N ARG A 110 9.00 1.74 24.61
CA ARG A 110 7.75 2.40 24.99
C ARG A 110 7.91 3.80 25.56
N TYR A 111 8.86 4.00 26.46
CA TYR A 111 8.98 5.21 27.28
C TYR A 111 10.13 6.13 26.85
N VAL A 112 11.05 5.65 26.02
CA VAL A 112 12.15 6.45 25.48
C VAL A 112 11.95 6.66 23.98
N VAL A 113 11.90 5.58 23.20
CA VAL A 113 11.86 5.67 21.73
C VAL A 113 10.54 6.25 21.21
N VAL A 114 9.40 5.77 21.68
CA VAL A 114 8.09 6.28 21.22
C VAL A 114 7.92 7.77 21.51
N PRO A 115 8.18 8.28 22.73
CA PRO A 115 8.14 9.72 22.99
C PRO A 115 9.13 10.50 22.12
N PHE A 116 10.34 10.01 21.90
CA PHE A 116 11.30 10.64 20.98
C PHE A 116 10.74 10.76 19.57
N LEU A 117 10.19 9.69 19.00
CA LEU A 117 9.56 9.70 17.68
C LEU A 117 8.39 10.68 17.63
N ARG A 118 7.57 10.76 18.68
CA ARG A 118 6.46 11.71 18.78
C ARG A 118 6.91 13.16 18.87
N THR A 119 8.01 13.45 19.55
CA THR A 119 8.65 14.80 19.57
C THR A 119 9.14 15.19 18.18
N LYS A 120 9.50 14.21 17.35
CA LYS A 120 9.81 14.40 15.92
C LYS A 120 8.58 14.26 15.02
N GLU A 121 7.37 14.30 15.59
CA GLU A 121 6.07 14.19 14.92
C GLU A 121 5.89 12.91 14.06
N VAL A 122 6.61 11.85 14.39
CA VAL A 122 6.45 10.53 13.77
C VAL A 122 5.53 9.67 14.65
N ASN A 123 4.26 9.60 14.25
CA ASN A 123 3.21 8.84 14.93
C ASN A 123 2.79 7.59 14.15
N SER A 124 3.00 7.55 12.82
CA SER A 124 2.60 6.43 11.96
C SER A 124 3.75 5.83 11.14
N LEU A 125 3.55 4.62 10.62
CA LEU A 125 4.49 3.99 9.68
C LEU A 125 4.70 4.81 8.40
N GLN A 126 3.70 5.55 7.94
CA GLN A 126 3.83 6.47 6.81
C GLN A 126 4.81 7.60 7.12
N GLN A 127 4.65 8.26 8.26
CA GLN A 127 5.55 9.35 8.68
C GLN A 127 6.98 8.84 8.92
N TRP A 128 7.12 7.62 9.44
CA TRP A 128 8.41 6.93 9.52
C TRP A 128 9.04 6.76 8.13
N LYS A 129 8.29 6.29 7.13
CA LYS A 129 8.78 6.12 5.76
C LYS A 129 9.30 7.44 5.17
N GLU A 130 8.62 8.55 5.43
CA GLU A 130 8.95 9.87 4.89
C GLU A 130 10.17 10.49 5.57
N ARG A 131 10.31 10.32 6.90
CA ARG A 131 11.29 11.07 7.71
C ARG A 131 12.50 10.26 8.20
N ARG A 132 12.52 8.94 8.00
CA ARG A 132 13.61 8.08 8.53
C ARG A 132 15.01 8.45 8.03
N GLY A 133 15.13 9.06 6.84
CA GLY A 133 16.42 9.51 6.31
C GLY A 133 17.02 10.59 7.20
N ASP A 134 16.24 11.61 7.51
CA ASP A 134 16.63 12.71 8.39
C ASP A 134 16.83 12.25 9.84
N LEU A 135 15.98 11.33 10.31
CA LEU A 135 16.08 10.77 11.66
C LEU A 135 17.34 9.93 11.88
N ASN A 136 17.85 9.27 10.84
CA ASN A 136 19.12 8.54 10.94
C ASN A 136 20.33 9.49 10.94
N CYS A 137 20.19 10.70 10.40
CA CYS A 137 21.26 11.69 10.34
C CYS A 137 21.31 12.59 11.58
N CYS A 138 20.19 12.80 12.27
CA CYS A 138 20.18 13.51 13.54
C CYS A 138 20.61 12.56 14.68
N GLY A 139 21.49 13.05 15.57
CA GLY A 139 21.84 12.34 16.79
C GLY A 139 20.58 12.06 17.61
N HIS A 140 20.49 10.85 18.15
CA HIS A 140 19.45 10.42 19.07
C HIS A 140 20.03 10.37 20.48
N GLU A 141 20.60 11.48 20.94
CA GLU A 141 21.42 11.58 22.16
C GLU A 141 20.74 11.01 23.41
N ASP A 142 19.41 11.16 23.52
CA ASP A 142 18.61 10.67 24.64
C ASP A 142 18.16 9.20 24.50
N VAL A 143 18.51 8.55 23.39
CA VAL A 143 18.11 7.17 23.07
C VAL A 143 19.36 6.32 22.95
N ARG A 144 19.43 5.19 23.66
CA ARG A 144 20.53 4.24 23.47
C ARG A 144 20.53 3.70 22.03
N ASP A 145 21.70 3.72 21.37
CA ASP A 145 21.92 3.20 20.01
C ASP A 145 21.28 1.83 19.78
N GLU A 146 21.42 0.97 20.79
CA GLU A 146 20.95 -0.40 20.74
C GLU A 146 19.41 -0.45 20.70
N ALA A 147 18.73 0.39 21.48
CA ALA A 147 17.27 0.53 21.44
C ALA A 147 16.79 1.11 20.11
N TRP A 148 17.49 2.13 19.62
CA TRP A 148 17.23 2.76 18.34
C TRP A 148 17.35 1.76 17.18
N ARG A 149 18.42 0.97 17.15
CA ARG A 149 18.67 -0.08 16.16
C ARG A 149 17.52 -1.10 16.11
N VAL A 150 17.03 -1.54 17.27
CA VAL A 150 15.89 -2.47 17.34
C VAL A 150 14.59 -1.81 16.86
N ALA A 151 14.36 -0.54 17.22
CA ALA A 151 13.20 0.21 16.77
C ALA A 151 13.17 0.39 15.25
N VAL A 152 14.29 0.81 14.66
CA VAL A 152 14.49 0.94 13.22
C VAL A 152 14.21 -0.38 12.51
N GLY A 153 14.76 -1.49 13.03
CA GLY A 153 14.54 -2.83 12.48
C GLY A 153 13.06 -3.22 12.47
N LYS A 154 12.35 -3.04 13.60
CA LYS A 154 10.92 -3.32 13.72
C LYS A 154 10.07 -2.48 12.76
N LEU A 155 10.31 -1.17 12.71
CA LEU A 155 9.57 -0.25 11.85
C LEU A 155 9.82 -0.54 10.36
N ASN A 156 11.05 -0.84 9.98
CA ASN A 156 11.39 -1.20 8.59
C ASN A 156 10.79 -2.55 8.18
N ASN A 157 10.79 -3.54 9.08
CA ASN A 157 10.13 -4.82 8.84
C ASN A 157 8.62 -4.64 8.66
N ALA A 158 7.97 -3.85 9.52
CA ALA A 158 6.55 -3.55 9.41
C ALA A 158 6.22 -2.75 8.13
N LEU A 159 7.08 -1.80 7.75
CA LEU A 159 6.94 -1.08 6.49
C LEU A 159 7.06 -2.01 5.26
N THR A 160 7.99 -2.96 5.33
CA THR A 160 8.19 -3.96 4.28
C THR A 160 6.96 -4.85 4.18
N ALA A 161 6.45 -5.34 5.31
CA ALA A 161 5.22 -6.11 5.37
C ALA A 161 4.00 -5.34 4.86
N ALA A 162 3.88 -4.05 5.17
CA ALA A 162 2.82 -3.18 4.66
C ALA A 162 2.95 -2.98 3.14
N SER A 163 4.16 -2.75 2.64
CA SER A 163 4.43 -2.59 1.21
C SER A 163 4.13 -3.88 0.41
N ILE A 164 4.39 -5.04 1.01
CA ILE A 164 4.05 -6.37 0.49
C ILE A 164 2.52 -6.56 0.47
N ARG A 165 1.77 -6.10 1.48
CA ARG A 165 0.29 -6.24 1.49
C ARG A 165 -0.40 -5.39 0.45
N PHE A 166 0.15 -4.22 0.11
CA PHE A 166 -0.40 -3.30 -0.88
C PHE A 166 0.16 -3.48 -2.31
N GLY A 167 0.94 -4.54 -2.56
CA GLY A 167 1.40 -4.92 -3.90
C GLY A 167 2.02 -3.76 -4.69
N VAL A 168 3.15 -3.21 -4.23
CA VAL A 168 4.03 -2.28 -4.99
C VAL A 168 3.29 -1.29 -5.90
N LEU A 169 2.31 -0.57 -5.36
CA LEU A 169 1.82 0.66 -5.97
C LEU A 169 2.21 1.82 -5.07
N THR A 170 2.85 2.83 -5.64
CA THR A 170 3.08 4.07 -4.90
C THR A 170 1.74 4.73 -4.59
N GLU A 171 1.66 5.56 -3.55
CA GLU A 171 0.44 6.33 -3.27
C GLU A 171 -0.01 7.12 -4.51
N PHE A 172 0.95 7.65 -5.27
CA PHE A 172 0.70 8.29 -6.56
C PHE A 172 0.03 7.32 -7.56
N SER A 173 0.56 6.11 -7.72
CA SER A 173 -0.03 5.11 -8.62
C SER A 173 -1.44 4.70 -8.17
N VAL A 174 -1.66 4.52 -6.87
CA VAL A 174 -3.00 4.21 -6.33
C VAL A 174 -3.99 5.34 -6.62
N ARG A 175 -3.60 6.60 -6.35
CA ARG A 175 -4.45 7.77 -6.62
C ARG A 175 -4.70 7.97 -8.12
N ALA A 176 -3.67 7.77 -8.95
CA ALA A 176 -3.80 7.85 -10.40
C ALA A 176 -4.78 6.81 -10.95
N LEU A 177 -4.73 5.57 -10.45
CA LEU A 177 -5.69 4.52 -10.84
C LEU A 177 -7.10 4.81 -10.30
N ALA A 178 -7.21 5.25 -9.04
CA ALA A 178 -8.50 5.61 -8.42
C ALA A 178 -9.19 6.76 -9.17
N SER A 179 -8.45 7.66 -9.81
CA SER A 179 -9.02 8.74 -10.62
C SER A 179 -9.98 8.25 -11.70
N PHE A 180 -9.73 7.06 -12.29
CA PHE A 180 -10.59 6.46 -13.31
C PHE A 180 -11.91 5.91 -12.76
N LEU A 181 -12.02 5.72 -11.43
CA LEU A 181 -13.26 5.30 -10.77
C LEU A 181 -14.16 6.48 -10.41
N HIS A 182 -13.65 7.71 -10.37
CA HIS A 182 -14.43 8.91 -10.10
C HIS A 182 -14.74 9.63 -11.41
N SER A 183 -16.03 9.69 -11.80
CA SER A 183 -16.47 10.23 -13.11
C SER A 183 -15.91 11.62 -13.42
N GLY A 184 -16.02 12.58 -12.49
CA GLY A 184 -15.54 13.94 -12.71
C GLY A 184 -14.03 14.04 -12.90
N VAL A 185 -13.25 13.24 -12.16
CA VAL A 185 -11.79 13.23 -12.30
C VAL A 185 -11.37 12.52 -13.57
N ALA A 186 -12.00 11.38 -13.87
CA ALA A 186 -11.73 10.60 -15.07
C ALA A 186 -12.00 11.40 -16.36
N GLU A 187 -13.04 12.23 -16.40
CA GLU A 187 -13.31 13.12 -17.53
C GLU A 187 -12.18 14.12 -17.76
N ILE A 188 -11.65 14.71 -16.69
CA ILE A 188 -10.51 15.64 -16.75
C ILE A 188 -9.27 14.90 -17.25
N VAL A 189 -8.99 13.71 -16.71
CA VAL A 189 -7.82 12.90 -17.09
C VAL A 189 -7.92 12.46 -18.56
N VAL A 190 -9.07 11.93 -18.98
CA VAL A 190 -9.31 11.48 -20.36
C VAL A 190 -9.21 12.65 -21.34
N GLY A 191 -9.72 13.83 -20.98
CA GLY A 191 -9.58 15.04 -21.77
C GLY A 191 -8.13 15.49 -21.96
N GLY A 192 -7.23 15.12 -21.04
CA GLY A 192 -5.80 15.39 -21.12
C GLY A 192 -4.95 14.30 -21.78
N LEU A 193 -5.54 13.19 -22.24
CA LEU A 193 -4.78 12.10 -22.86
C LEU A 193 -4.26 12.51 -24.24
N VAL A 194 -2.96 12.31 -24.45
CA VAL A 194 -2.28 12.58 -25.71
C VAL A 194 -1.76 11.27 -26.29
N TYR A 195 -1.95 11.07 -27.59
CA TYR A 195 -1.37 9.92 -28.30
C TYR A 195 0.14 10.05 -28.37
N LEU A 196 0.85 9.00 -27.95
CA LEU A 196 2.30 8.91 -28.04
C LEU A 196 2.67 8.13 -29.32
N PRO A 197 3.19 8.81 -30.37
CA PRO A 197 3.53 8.15 -31.63
C PRO A 197 4.69 7.18 -31.45
N ARG A 198 4.69 6.10 -32.24
CA ARG A 198 5.82 5.18 -32.30
C ARG A 198 7.01 5.86 -32.96
N CYS A 199 8.22 5.38 -32.68
CA CYS A 199 9.42 5.88 -33.35
C CYS A 199 9.27 5.72 -34.87
N GLY A 200 9.40 6.84 -35.61
CA GLY A 200 9.20 6.89 -37.08
C GLY A 200 7.74 7.09 -37.53
N GLU A 201 6.78 7.19 -36.61
CA GLU A 201 5.40 7.55 -36.93
C GLU A 201 5.25 9.08 -36.92
N SER A 202 4.65 9.64 -37.97
CA SER A 202 4.28 11.05 -37.98
C SER A 202 3.19 11.32 -36.93
N PRO A 203 3.14 12.52 -36.32
CA PRO A 203 2.06 12.88 -35.41
C PRO A 203 0.72 12.76 -36.15
N CYS A 204 -0.03 11.70 -35.87
CA CYS A 204 -1.32 11.44 -36.49
C CYS A 204 -2.46 11.86 -35.55
N GLU A 205 -3.62 12.18 -36.10
CA GLU A 205 -4.88 12.48 -35.37
C GLU A 205 -5.47 11.26 -34.64
N LYS A 206 -4.69 10.21 -34.37
CA LYS A 206 -5.17 9.05 -33.62
C LYS A 206 -5.48 9.48 -32.20
N ARG A 207 -6.73 9.23 -31.77
CA ARG A 207 -7.18 9.40 -30.39
C ARG A 207 -7.23 8.04 -29.71
N SER A 208 -6.88 7.99 -28.41
CA SER A 208 -7.12 6.79 -27.59
C SER A 208 -8.61 6.41 -27.66
N ALA A 209 -8.94 5.13 -27.50
CA ALA A 209 -10.33 4.67 -27.40
C ALA A 209 -11.12 5.46 -26.33
N LEU A 210 -10.46 5.88 -25.24
CA LEU A 210 -11.07 6.69 -24.19
C LEU A 210 -11.34 8.13 -24.65
N ALA A 211 -10.36 8.76 -25.32
CA ALA A 211 -10.47 10.14 -25.78
C ALA A 211 -11.39 10.30 -27.00
N ALA A 212 -11.40 9.32 -27.91
CA ALA A 212 -12.24 9.32 -29.10
C ALA A 212 -13.74 9.26 -28.75
N HIS A 213 -14.07 8.52 -27.70
CA HIS A 213 -15.45 8.22 -27.36
C HIS A 213 -15.92 8.84 -26.05
N ASN A 214 -15.07 9.61 -25.34
CA ASN A 214 -15.25 10.23 -24.01
C ASN A 214 -16.68 10.12 -23.44
N THR A 215 -17.07 8.90 -23.06
CA THR A 215 -18.39 8.57 -22.56
C THR A 215 -18.18 7.88 -21.24
N LYS A 216 -18.90 8.32 -20.21
CA LYS A 216 -18.88 7.75 -18.84
C LYS A 216 -19.01 6.22 -18.80
N ARG A 217 -19.52 5.62 -19.89
CA ARG A 217 -19.72 4.18 -20.13
C ARG A 217 -18.43 3.38 -20.35
N LEU A 218 -17.35 4.00 -20.85
CA LEU A 218 -16.09 3.28 -21.11
C LEU A 218 -15.13 3.30 -19.92
N LEU A 219 -15.47 4.07 -18.88
CA LEU A 219 -14.69 4.17 -17.65
C LEU A 219 -15.04 3.04 -16.69
N PRO A 220 -14.06 2.55 -15.91
CA PRO A 220 -14.35 1.55 -14.90
C PRO A 220 -15.29 2.12 -13.82
N HIS A 221 -16.20 1.28 -13.33
CA HIS A 221 -17.19 1.63 -12.30
C HIS A 221 -17.00 0.81 -11.01
N LYS A 222 -16.09 -0.15 -11.02
CA LYS A 222 -15.63 -0.88 -9.84
C LYS A 222 -14.19 -1.27 -10.04
N GLY A 223 -13.47 -1.53 -8.95
CA GLY A 223 -12.17 -2.13 -9.03
C GLY A 223 -12.03 -3.39 -8.21
N ARG A 224 -11.06 -4.20 -8.62
CA ARG A 224 -10.80 -5.52 -8.07
C ARG A 224 -9.31 -5.79 -8.06
N TRP A 225 -8.83 -6.42 -7.00
CA TRP A 225 -7.44 -6.87 -6.96
C TRP A 225 -7.27 -8.15 -7.78
N LEU A 226 -6.24 -8.19 -8.62
CA LEU A 226 -5.83 -9.44 -9.27
C LEU A 226 -5.38 -10.44 -8.20
N PRO A 227 -5.68 -11.74 -8.32
CA PRO A 227 -5.27 -12.73 -7.32
C PRO A 227 -3.74 -12.76 -7.13
N ARG A 228 -3.30 -12.88 -5.87
CA ARG A 228 -1.88 -12.92 -5.52
C ARG A 228 -1.26 -14.30 -5.76
N ASP A 229 -2.05 -15.36 -5.59
CA ASP A 229 -1.65 -16.76 -5.60
C ASP A 229 -2.29 -17.53 -6.76
N THR A 230 -1.48 -18.36 -7.41
CA THR A 230 -1.82 -19.11 -8.64
C THR A 230 -2.77 -20.29 -8.42
N GLY A 231 -3.28 -20.50 -7.21
CA GLY A 231 -3.92 -21.74 -6.80
C GLY A 231 -5.44 -21.69 -6.56
N ARG A 232 -6.03 -20.54 -6.24
CA ARG A 232 -7.48 -20.45 -5.99
C ARG A 232 -8.05 -19.14 -6.53
N CYS A 233 -9.12 -19.27 -7.31
CA CYS A 233 -9.96 -18.18 -7.80
C CYS A 233 -9.41 -17.38 -8.99
N ALA A 234 -9.27 -18.04 -10.14
CA ALA A 234 -9.28 -17.31 -11.40
C ALA A 234 -10.62 -16.55 -11.53
N LEU A 235 -10.53 -15.27 -11.87
CA LEU A 235 -11.63 -14.33 -12.09
C LEU A 235 -12.27 -14.60 -13.47
N ASN A 236 -13.42 -13.99 -13.73
CA ASN A 236 -13.92 -13.86 -15.11
C ASN A 236 -13.55 -12.48 -15.63
N CYS A 237 -13.28 -12.35 -16.93
CA CYS A 237 -13.08 -11.06 -17.55
C CYS A 237 -14.41 -10.28 -17.55
N GLU A 238 -14.38 -9.10 -16.94
CA GLU A 238 -15.55 -8.21 -16.85
C GLU A 238 -15.20 -6.81 -17.38
N TYR A 239 -16.06 -6.27 -18.25
CA TYR A 239 -15.96 -4.89 -18.71
C TYR A 239 -16.24 -3.91 -17.57
N GLY A 240 -15.66 -2.71 -17.66
CA GLY A 240 -15.89 -1.67 -16.64
C GLY A 240 -15.29 -1.99 -15.26
N VAL A 241 -14.38 -2.97 -15.17
CA VAL A 241 -13.68 -3.34 -13.94
C VAL A 241 -12.22 -2.95 -14.03
N LEU A 242 -11.79 -2.10 -13.10
CA LEU A 242 -10.39 -1.75 -12.92
C LEU A 242 -9.68 -2.83 -12.10
N TYR A 243 -8.93 -3.68 -12.79
CA TYR A 243 -8.08 -4.67 -12.16
C TYR A 243 -6.77 -4.03 -11.71
N VAL A 244 -6.56 -4.03 -10.40
CA VAL A 244 -5.38 -3.45 -9.75
C VAL A 244 -4.48 -4.57 -9.26
N ARG A 245 -3.17 -4.35 -9.32
CA ARG A 245 -2.17 -5.37 -9.03
C ARG A 245 -2.14 -5.78 -7.57
N SER A 246 -2.18 -7.08 -7.29
CA SER A 246 -1.83 -7.63 -5.97
C SER A 246 -0.44 -8.29 -5.93
N VAL A 247 0.28 -8.35 -7.08
CA VAL A 247 1.56 -9.07 -7.22
C VAL A 247 2.72 -8.10 -7.46
N ASP A 248 3.81 -8.32 -6.74
CA ASP A 248 5.08 -7.59 -6.90
C ASP A 248 5.64 -7.79 -8.32
N ASN A 249 6.20 -6.72 -8.94
CA ASN A 249 6.83 -6.74 -10.27
C ASN A 249 5.90 -7.07 -11.46
N PHE A 250 4.67 -6.56 -11.48
CA PHE A 250 3.89 -6.63 -12.71
C PHE A 250 4.56 -5.78 -13.78
N PRO A 251 4.83 -6.37 -14.94
CA PRO A 251 6.01 -6.00 -15.68
C PRO A 251 5.86 -4.74 -16.56
N VAL A 252 4.65 -4.18 -16.70
CA VAL A 252 4.36 -3.12 -17.69
C VAL A 252 3.38 -2.03 -17.20
N ALA A 253 2.31 -2.40 -16.49
CA ALA A 253 1.25 -1.46 -16.09
C ALA A 253 0.95 -1.53 -14.59
N ASP A 254 0.34 -0.49 -14.04
CA ASP A 254 -0.09 -0.38 -12.64
C ASP A 254 -1.56 -0.80 -12.42
N GLY A 255 -2.36 -0.79 -13.49
CA GLY A 255 -3.72 -1.32 -13.50
C GLY A 255 -4.18 -1.60 -14.94
N LEU A 256 -5.33 -2.24 -15.08
CA LEU A 256 -5.95 -2.46 -16.40
C LEU A 256 -7.47 -2.58 -16.31
N PHE A 257 -8.16 -2.32 -17.41
CA PHE A 257 -9.58 -2.62 -17.54
C PHE A 257 -9.94 -2.97 -18.99
N PHE A 258 -11.12 -3.56 -19.18
CA PHE A 258 -11.63 -3.95 -20.48
C PHE A 258 -12.75 -3.02 -20.92
N VAL A 259 -12.72 -2.66 -22.21
CA VAL A 259 -13.71 -1.81 -22.87
C VAL A 259 -14.36 -2.59 -24.01
N GLU A 260 -15.68 -2.53 -24.08
CA GLU A 260 -16.48 -3.08 -25.17
C GLU A 260 -16.50 -2.09 -26.35
N GLY A 261 -16.20 -2.58 -27.56
CA GLY A 261 -16.91 -2.14 -28.77
C GLY A 261 -16.62 -0.77 -29.39
N HIS A 262 -15.45 -0.15 -29.27
CA HIS A 262 -15.21 1.11 -30.01
C HIS A 262 -13.82 1.21 -30.66
N GLY A 263 -13.74 0.77 -31.91
CA GLY A 263 -12.72 1.23 -32.85
C GLY A 263 -13.46 1.76 -34.06
N ALA A 264 -13.21 3.01 -34.46
CA ALA A 264 -13.75 3.58 -35.68
C ALA A 264 -13.68 2.55 -36.81
N SER A 265 -14.86 2.17 -37.32
CA SER A 265 -14.98 1.56 -38.63
C SER A 265 -14.51 2.59 -39.64
N GLY A 266 -13.21 2.59 -39.94
CA GLY A 266 -12.78 2.95 -41.28
C GLY A 266 -13.41 1.90 -42.21
N GLU A 267 -14.57 2.26 -42.77
CA GLU A 267 -15.01 1.91 -44.11
C GLU A 267 -14.34 0.64 -44.69
N ARG A 268 -14.84 -0.55 -44.32
CA ARG A 268 -14.67 -1.84 -45.04
C ARG A 268 -15.21 -3.09 -44.33
N VAL A 269 -15.85 -2.98 -43.16
CA VAL A 269 -16.33 -4.19 -42.42
C VAL A 269 -17.79 -4.57 -42.73
N GLU A 270 -18.57 -3.70 -43.38
CA GLU A 270 -19.99 -4.00 -43.65
C GLU A 270 -20.24 -5.13 -44.66
N VAL A 271 -19.20 -5.66 -45.33
CA VAL A 271 -19.40 -6.72 -46.36
C VAL A 271 -19.06 -8.13 -45.86
N ARG A 272 -18.52 -8.33 -44.64
CA ARG A 272 -18.10 -9.68 -44.19
C ARG A 272 -18.74 -10.19 -42.89
N ALA A 273 -19.63 -9.43 -42.27
CA ALA A 273 -20.31 -9.85 -41.03
C ALA A 273 -21.37 -10.96 -41.24
N ALA A 274 -21.76 -11.29 -42.48
CA ALA A 274 -22.82 -12.25 -42.75
C ALA A 274 -22.40 -13.74 -42.68
N HIS A 275 -21.10 -14.06 -42.59
CA HIS A 275 -20.62 -15.44 -42.77
C HIS A 275 -19.63 -15.98 -41.72
N SER A 276 -19.52 -15.38 -40.53
CA SER A 276 -18.81 -16.03 -39.42
C SER A 276 -19.69 -16.16 -38.17
N CYS A 277 -20.20 -17.37 -37.98
CA CYS A 277 -20.80 -17.83 -36.73
C CYS A 277 -19.69 -17.91 -35.67
N GLY A 278 -19.32 -16.76 -35.11
CA GLY A 278 -18.21 -16.61 -34.15
C GLY A 278 -17.74 -15.17 -33.98
N ALA A 279 -18.62 -14.19 -34.20
CA ALA A 279 -18.29 -12.76 -34.17
C ALA A 279 -18.07 -12.27 -32.73
N HIS A 280 -16.89 -12.53 -32.17
CA HIS A 280 -16.47 -11.84 -30.96
C HIS A 280 -16.44 -10.33 -31.26
N GLN A 281 -17.29 -9.55 -30.57
CA GLN A 281 -17.33 -8.10 -30.71
C GLN A 281 -15.93 -7.49 -30.49
N PRO A 282 -15.57 -6.37 -31.15
CA PRO A 282 -14.29 -5.70 -30.92
C PRO A 282 -14.11 -5.35 -29.44
N LYS A 283 -12.91 -5.57 -28.90
CA LYS A 283 -12.60 -5.30 -27.49
C LYS A 283 -11.25 -4.61 -27.38
N THR A 284 -11.09 -3.77 -26.36
CA THR A 284 -9.81 -3.14 -26.03
C THR A 284 -9.45 -3.42 -24.58
N ILE A 285 -8.23 -3.90 -24.34
CA ILE A 285 -7.61 -3.82 -23.01
C ILE A 285 -6.88 -2.48 -22.91
N VAL A 286 -7.24 -1.72 -21.88
CA VAL A 286 -6.55 -0.48 -21.51
C VAL A 286 -5.65 -0.79 -20.34
N LEU A 287 -4.35 -0.61 -20.54
CA LEU A 287 -3.32 -0.70 -19.51
C LEU A 287 -3.06 0.71 -18.97
N LEU A 288 -2.99 0.87 -17.66
CA LEU A 288 -2.72 2.16 -17.03
C LEU A 288 -1.34 2.12 -16.39
N GLN A 289 -0.44 3.01 -16.79
CA GLN A 289 0.88 3.18 -16.19
C GLN A 289 1.00 4.58 -15.55
N ALA A 290 1.15 4.61 -14.23
CA ALA A 290 1.26 5.84 -13.46
C ALA A 290 2.74 6.10 -13.11
N THR A 291 3.32 7.11 -13.73
CA THR A 291 4.75 7.41 -13.62
C THR A 291 5.03 8.90 -13.38
N LYS A 292 6.09 9.19 -12.62
CA LYS A 292 6.76 10.51 -12.58
C LYS A 292 7.98 10.61 -13.50
N ALA A 293 8.52 9.48 -13.96
CA ALA A 293 9.66 9.45 -14.86
C ALA A 293 9.24 9.90 -16.27
N ARG A 294 10.14 10.62 -16.94
CA ARG A 294 9.94 11.20 -18.27
C ARG A 294 9.87 10.14 -19.38
N SER A 295 10.41 8.95 -19.14
CA SER A 295 10.37 7.82 -20.06
C SER A 295 10.35 6.51 -19.28
N HIS A 296 9.72 5.50 -19.87
CA HIS A 296 9.76 4.12 -19.38
C HIS A 296 10.06 3.17 -20.52
N HIS A 297 11.22 2.52 -20.44
CA HIS A 297 11.54 1.44 -21.35
C HIS A 297 10.78 0.18 -20.93
N THR A 298 9.90 -0.28 -21.81
CA THR A 298 9.24 -1.59 -21.67
C THR A 298 9.93 -2.58 -22.60
N GLU A 299 10.35 -3.72 -22.05
CA GLU A 299 10.92 -4.82 -22.83
C GLU A 299 9.85 -5.80 -23.30
N ALA A 300 10.09 -6.48 -24.42
CA ALA A 300 9.20 -7.55 -24.89
C ALA A 300 9.04 -8.69 -23.86
N THR A 301 10.10 -8.97 -23.08
CA THR A 301 10.12 -9.94 -21.98
C THR A 301 9.06 -9.63 -20.91
N LYS A 302 8.89 -8.33 -20.61
CA LYS A 302 7.90 -7.81 -19.67
C LYS A 302 6.47 -8.00 -20.19
N LEU A 303 6.24 -7.74 -21.48
CA LEU A 303 4.93 -7.97 -22.10
C LEU A 303 4.55 -9.47 -22.12
N LEU A 304 5.51 -10.37 -22.34
CA LEU A 304 5.27 -11.82 -22.30
C LEU A 304 4.88 -12.28 -20.89
N LYS A 305 5.56 -11.76 -19.86
CA LYS A 305 5.20 -12.00 -18.46
C LYS A 305 3.79 -11.52 -18.14
N LEU A 306 3.40 -10.32 -18.63
CA LEU A 306 2.04 -9.80 -18.49
C LEU A 306 0.99 -10.77 -19.08
N LYS A 307 1.18 -11.20 -20.32
CA LYS A 307 0.27 -12.16 -20.97
C LYS A 307 0.14 -13.48 -20.18
N ALA A 308 1.24 -13.95 -19.59
CA ALA A 308 1.22 -15.15 -18.75
C ALA A 308 0.45 -14.94 -17.44
N ILE A 309 0.54 -13.75 -16.83
CA ILE A 309 -0.25 -13.39 -15.64
C ILE A 309 -1.74 -13.36 -15.97
N LEU A 310 -2.14 -12.68 -17.06
CA LEU A 310 -3.55 -12.57 -17.45
C LEU A 310 -4.17 -13.93 -17.78
N ARG A 311 -3.43 -14.80 -18.48
CA ARG A 311 -3.84 -16.20 -18.74
C ARG A 311 -4.12 -17.01 -17.48
N ARG A 312 -3.42 -16.71 -16.39
CA ARG A 312 -3.59 -17.40 -15.10
C ARG A 312 -4.67 -16.75 -14.24
N ALA A 313 -4.78 -15.43 -14.31
CA ALA A 313 -5.70 -14.66 -13.49
C ALA A 313 -7.17 -14.81 -13.91
N PHE A 314 -7.44 -15.06 -15.19
CA PHE A 314 -8.81 -15.14 -15.72
C PHE A 314 -9.13 -16.50 -16.34
N ARG A 315 -10.26 -17.11 -15.96
CA ARG A 315 -10.69 -18.44 -16.44
C ARG A 315 -11.02 -18.44 -17.92
N ASP A 316 -11.67 -17.39 -18.36
CA ASP A 316 -12.18 -17.17 -19.70
C ASP A 316 -11.19 -16.44 -20.62
N TRP A 317 -9.96 -16.18 -20.14
CA TRP A 317 -8.97 -15.36 -20.86
C TRP A 317 -8.76 -15.78 -22.32
N LEU A 318 -8.62 -17.09 -22.57
CA LEU A 318 -8.31 -17.61 -23.91
C LEU A 318 -9.40 -17.30 -24.93
N ASP A 319 -10.65 -17.31 -24.51
CA ASP A 319 -11.78 -16.94 -25.37
C ASP A 319 -11.98 -15.42 -25.38
N PHE A 320 -11.92 -14.79 -24.21
CA PHE A 320 -12.17 -13.37 -24.05
C PHE A 320 -11.19 -12.50 -24.86
N SER A 321 -9.91 -12.87 -24.88
CA SER A 321 -8.83 -12.09 -25.51
C SER A 321 -8.77 -12.18 -27.04
N LYS A 322 -9.63 -13.00 -27.69
CA LYS A 322 -9.73 -13.07 -29.15
C LYS A 322 -10.14 -11.71 -29.72
N ASN A 323 -9.49 -11.29 -30.81
CA ASN A 323 -9.71 -10.01 -31.50
C ASN A 323 -9.53 -8.76 -30.62
N MET A 324 -8.77 -8.86 -29.53
CA MET A 324 -8.58 -7.76 -28.58
C MET A 324 -7.43 -6.81 -28.98
N ARG A 325 -7.71 -5.52 -28.99
CA ARG A 325 -6.72 -4.43 -29.12
C ARG A 325 -6.12 -4.08 -27.77
N TRP A 326 -4.89 -3.57 -27.77
CA TRP A 326 -4.15 -3.23 -26.56
C TRP A 326 -3.75 -1.75 -26.62
N GLU A 327 -4.13 -0.99 -25.61
CA GLU A 327 -3.72 0.41 -25.38
C GLU A 327 -2.99 0.50 -24.04
N ILE A 328 -2.00 1.39 -23.93
CA ILE A 328 -1.25 1.72 -22.71
C ILE A 328 -1.11 3.25 -22.58
#